data_AF-A0AAU1HGZ8-F1
#
_entry.id   AF-A0AAU1HGZ8-F1
#
_cell.length_a   1.000
_cell.length_b   1.000
_cell.length_c   1.000
_cell.angle_alpha   90.00
_cell.angle_beta   90.00
_cell.angle_gamma   90.00
#
_symmetry.space_group_name_H-M   'P 1'
#
loop_
_entity.id
_entity.type
_entity.pdbx_description
1 polymer ?
#
loop_
_entity_poly.entity_id
_entity_poly.type
_entity_poly.pdbx_seq_one_letter_code
_entity_poly.pdbx_strand_id
1 'polypeptide(L)' 'MTRALHEIYASLTAAGWIWMGLPLGGPFLPAVAPALTGPPEGHPERVRPDQPLTHTERALREQLLAPTGERG' A
#
# COMPACT_ATOMS: atom_id res chain seq x y z
N MET A 1 -12.18 20.33 -21.84
CA MET A 1 -12.17 20.21 -20.36
C MET A 1 -11.42 18.98 -19.84
N THR A 2 -11.26 17.92 -20.64
CA THR A 2 -10.54 16.69 -20.26
C THR A 2 -9.02 16.85 -20.13
N ARG A 3 -8.40 17.72 -20.94
CA ARG A 3 -6.94 17.93 -20.93
C ARG A 3 -6.42 18.59 -19.65
N ALA A 4 -7.08 19.65 -19.17
CA ALA A 4 -6.69 20.33 -17.93
C ALA A 4 -6.83 19.40 -16.72
N LEU A 5 -7.90 18.59 -16.68
CA LEU A 5 -8.10 17.61 -15.62
C LEU A 5 -7.02 16.52 -15.63
N HIS A 6 -6.61 16.09 -16.83
CA HIS A 6 -5.50 15.15 -17.01
C HIS A 6 -4.16 15.74 -16.52
N GLU A 7 -3.88 17.00 -16.82
CA GLU A 7 -2.66 17.69 -16.36
C GLU A 7 -2.65 17.87 -14.83
N ILE A 8 -3.79 18.19 -14.23
CA ILE A 8 -3.95 18.26 -12.77
C ILE A 8 -3.71 16.88 -12.13
N TYR A 9 -4.32 15.83 -12.67
CA TYR A 9 -4.15 14.48 -12.14
C TYR A 9 -2.70 13.98 -12.27
N ALA A 10 -2.05 14.27 -13.40
CA ALA A 10 -0.66 13.91 -13.63
C ALA A 10 0.29 14.61 -12.64
N SER A 11 0.09 15.91 -12.39
CA SER A 11 0.91 16.67 -11.44
C SER A 11 0.73 16.23 -9.99
N LEU A 12 -0.52 15.96 -9.55
CA LEU A 12 -0.81 15.41 -8.23
C LEU A 12 -0.19 14.02 -8.05
N THR A 13 -0.30 13.17 -9.07
CA THR A 13 0.29 11.83 -9.05
C THR A 13 1.81 11.93 -8.91
N ALA A 14 2.47 12.76 -9.74
CA ALA A 14 3.91 12.98 -9.68
C ALA A 14 4.37 13.54 -8.32
N ALA A 15 3.64 14.50 -7.76
CA ALA A 15 3.93 15.04 -6.42
C ALA A 15 3.78 13.96 -5.33
N GLY A 16 2.77 13.10 -5.45
CA GLY A 16 2.59 11.94 -4.56
C GLY A 16 3.75 10.96 -4.63
N TRP A 17 4.27 10.68 -5.84
CA TRP A 17 5.46 9.84 -6.02
C TRP A 17 6.70 10.42 -5.35
N ILE A 18 6.93 11.74 -5.49
CA ILE A 18 8.05 12.43 -4.83
C ILE A 18 7.93 12.34 -3.30
N TRP A 19 6.72 12.54 -2.77
CA TRP A 19 6.48 12.48 -1.31
C TRP A 19 6.64 11.07 -0.73
N MET A 20 6.20 10.04 -1.46
CA MET A 20 6.27 8.65 -1.02
C MET A 20 7.68 8.04 -1.10
N GLY A 21 8.66 8.74 -1.69
CA GLY A 21 10.03 8.25 -1.81
C GLY A 21 10.17 7.00 -2.69
N LEU A 22 9.18 6.69 -3.54
CA LEU A 22 9.30 5.59 -4.50
C LEU A 22 10.22 6.04 -5.65
N PRO A 23 11.31 5.30 -5.96
CA PRO A 23 12.22 5.67 -7.02
C PRO A 23 11.50 5.67 -8.37
N LEU A 24 11.61 6.80 -9.10
CA LEU A 24 11.09 6.98 -10.47
C LEU A 24 11.60 5.88 -11.40
N GLY A 25 10.70 5.02 -11.91
CA GLY A 25 11.11 3.96 -12.83
C GLY A 25 10.00 3.20 -13.54
N GLY A 26 9.07 3.88 -14.21
CA GLY A 26 8.23 3.28 -15.27
C GLY A 26 7.22 2.21 -14.83
N PRO A 27 6.46 1.61 -15.77
CA PRO A 27 5.50 0.56 -15.45
C PRO A 27 6.28 -0.63 -14.91
N PHE A 28 6.11 -0.90 -13.62
CA PHE A 28 6.59 -2.12 -13.00
C PHE A 28 5.96 -3.30 -13.75
N LEU A 29 6.75 -3.99 -14.57
CA LEU A 29 6.52 -5.42 -14.80
C LEU A 29 6.36 -6.05 -13.40
N PRO A 30 5.51 -7.08 -13.23
CA PRO A 30 5.36 -7.72 -11.93
C PRO A 30 6.69 -8.41 -11.61
N ALA A 31 7.61 -7.68 -11.00
CA ALA A 31 8.62 -8.25 -10.14
C ALA A 31 7.80 -9.04 -9.14
N VAL A 32 7.92 -10.38 -9.21
CA VAL A 32 7.29 -11.33 -8.29
C VAL A 32 7.16 -10.64 -6.95
N ALA A 33 5.92 -10.28 -6.60
CA ALA A 33 5.68 -9.57 -5.36
C ALA A 33 6.35 -10.41 -4.26
N PRO A 34 7.26 -9.84 -3.46
CA PRO A 34 7.89 -10.59 -2.39
C PRO A 34 6.77 -11.26 -1.60
N ALA A 35 6.91 -12.56 -1.34
CA ALA A 35 5.97 -13.24 -0.48
C ALA A 35 5.84 -12.40 0.80
N LEU A 36 4.61 -12.02 1.15
CA LEU A 36 4.36 -11.21 2.34
C LEU A 36 4.69 -12.08 3.57
N THR A 37 5.95 -12.06 4.01
CA THR A 37 6.48 -12.86 5.14
C THR A 37 6.07 -12.30 6.50
N GLY A 38 5.06 -11.44 6.53
CA GLY A 38 4.61 -10.71 7.71
C GLY A 38 5.37 -9.41 7.94
N PRO A 39 4.99 -8.69 9.01
CA PRO A 39 5.50 -7.36 9.32
C PRO A 39 7.01 -7.36 9.65
N PRO A 40 7.74 -6.25 9.48
CA PRO A 40 9.15 -6.17 9.85
C PRO A 40 9.36 -6.20 11.38
N GLU A 41 10.56 -6.53 11.85
CA GLU A 41 10.89 -6.66 13.30
C GLU A 41 10.57 -5.41 14.14
N GLY A 42 10.66 -4.21 13.55
CA GLY A 42 10.32 -2.96 14.23
C GLY A 42 8.84 -2.55 14.21
N HIS A 43 7.95 -3.39 13.66
CA HIS A 43 6.54 -3.03 13.59
C HIS A 43 5.90 -3.05 15.00
N PRO A 44 5.06 -2.06 15.37
CA PRO A 44 4.47 -1.98 16.70
C PRO A 44 3.77 -3.27 17.16
N GLU A 45 3.13 -3.99 16.24
CA GLU A 45 2.52 -5.30 16.51
C GLU A 45 3.50 -6.42 16.89
N ARG A 46 4.80 -6.29 16.56
CA ARG A 46 5.87 -7.20 17.01
C ARG A 46 6.54 -6.71 18.29
N VAL A 47 6.67 -5.39 18.45
CA VAL A 47 7.36 -4.77 19.59
C VAL A 47 6.48 -4.75 20.85
N ARG A 48 5.15 -4.72 20.70
CA ARG A 48 4.19 -4.69 21.83
C ARG A 48 3.07 -5.71 21.67
N PRO A 49 3.35 -7.02 21.87
CA PRO A 49 2.32 -8.06 21.85
C PRO A 49 1.31 -7.91 23.00
N ASP A 50 1.65 -7.13 24.03
CA ASP A 50 0.80 -6.77 25.16
C ASP A 50 -0.31 -5.76 24.80
N GLN A 51 -0.15 -5.02 23.70
CA GLN A 51 -1.15 -4.07 23.25
C GLN A 51 -2.12 -4.73 22.26
N PRO A 52 -3.40 -4.90 22.61
CA PRO A 52 -4.36 -5.48 21.69
C PRO A 52 -4.64 -4.51 20.53
N LEU A 53 -4.80 -5.06 19.31
CA LEU A 53 -5.25 -4.29 18.15
C LEU A 53 -6.60 -3.63 18.43
N THR A 54 -6.70 -2.36 18.07
CA THR A 54 -7.97 -1.62 18.06
C THR A 54 -8.98 -2.29 17.11
N HIS A 55 -10.24 -1.92 17.24
CA HIS A 55 -11.30 -2.45 16.37
C HIS A 55 -11.01 -2.19 14.88
N THR A 56 -10.54 -0.98 14.55
CA THR A 56 -10.22 -0.56 13.17
C THR A 56 -9.05 -1.36 12.59
N GLU A 57 -7.98 -1.54 13.35
CA GLU A 57 -6.81 -2.31 12.90
C GLU A 57 -7.15 -3.79 12.69
N ARG A 58 -8.03 -4.34 13.54
CA ARG A 58 -8.52 -5.70 13.38
C ARG A 58 -9.34 -5.87 12.10
N ALA A 59 -10.24 -4.93 11.83
CA ALA A 59 -11.03 -4.93 10.60
C ALA A 59 -10.14 -4.80 9.34
N LEU A 60 -9.12 -3.94 9.38
CA LEU A 60 -8.15 -3.82 8.29
C LEU A 60 -7.36 -5.12 8.08
N ARG A 61 -6.91 -5.76 9.18
CA ARG A 61 -6.20 -7.04 9.11
C ARG A 61 -7.06 -8.13 8.46
N GLU A 62 -8.35 -8.19 8.79
CA GLU A 62 -9.29 -9.12 8.17
C GLU A 62 -9.47 -8.84 6.67
N GLN A 63 -9.52 -7.57 6.26
CA GLN A 63 -9.58 -7.19 4.84
C GLN A 63 -8.33 -7.59 4.06
N LEU A 64 -7.14 -7.45 4.66
CA LEU A 64 -5.86 -7.80 4.04
C LEU A 64 -5.64 -9.31 3.93
N LEU A 65 -6.16 -10.08 4.90
CA LEU A 65 -6.07 -11.53 4.92
C LEU A 65 -7.20 -12.21 4.15
N ALA A 66 -8.29 -11.49 3.88
CA ALA A 66 -9.30 -11.98 2.97
C ALA A 66 -8.65 -12.23 1.60
N PRO A 67 -8.89 -13.40 0.97
CA PRO A 67 -8.43 -13.62 -0.39
C PRO A 67 -9.02 -12.49 -1.24
N THR A 68 -8.16 -11.66 -1.82
CA THR A 68 -8.58 -10.70 -2.82
C THR A 68 -9.06 -11.56 -3.97
N GLY A 69 -10.39 -11.73 -4.07
CA GLY A 69 -10.99 -12.54 -5.09
C GLY A 69 -10.57 -12.00 -6.44
N GLU A 70 -9.62 -12.68 -7.07
CA GLU A 70 -9.39 -12.57 -8.50
C GLU A 70 -10.70 -13.03 -9.15
N ARG A 71 -11.56 -12.07 -9.50
CA ARG A 71 -12.64 -12.30 -10.46
C ARG A 71 -11.97 -12.48 -11.82
N GLY A 72 -11.55 -13.71 -12.10
CA GLY A 72 -11.41 -14.25 -13.45
C GLY A 72 -12.72 -14.86 -13.89
#